data_AF-A0A1U9XB31-F1
#
_entry.id   AF-A0A1U9XB31-F1
#
_cell.length_a   1.000
_cell.length_b   1.000
_cell.length_c   1.000
_cell.angle_alpha   90.00
_cell.angle_beta   90.00
_cell.angle_gamma   90.00
#
_symmetry.space_group_name_H-M   'P 1'
#
loop_
_entity.id
_entity.type
_entity.pdbx_description
1 polymer ?
#
loop_
_entity_poly.entity_id
_entity_poly.type
_entity_poly.pdbx_seq_one_letter_code
_entity_poly.pdbx_strand_id
1 'polypeptide(L)'
;NQITHWLDGSNVYGSSAAELAHLRRAGSHLMRTSAHGRLPRMPHGAGEGCAENNGVCFRAGDTRVNEQISLTAIHNIWVTMHNRIANTLRRINPRASAEDIFQESRAVNVALMQRVIYSEWLPIVLGADTVRRLGLDRPGRYRADLHPGIVNEFAAAAFRFGHSLVAGRISVPGRGRALRLSDVFFNPGGQMQQRGMLLSLIRGLISQPAQRMDSTFSREIVGLLFRGERQHGLDLVALNIQRGRDHGLPSYVQWRRACRLTPVDSFAQLKTVMSPLAVAKLITTYKDLADVDLYVGG
;
A
#
# COMPACT_ATOMS: atom_id res chain seq x y z
N ASN A 1 -2.17 15.27 -4.35
CA ASN A 1 -1.24 14.24 -3.83
C ASN A 1 -0.60 14.80 -2.56
N GLN A 2 -0.65 14.07 -1.44
CA GLN A 2 -0.10 14.53 -0.15
C GLN A 2 1.30 13.97 0.16
N ILE A 3 1.81 13.06 -0.68
CA ILE A 3 3.14 12.46 -0.55
C ILE A 3 3.96 12.69 -1.83
N THR A 4 5.26 12.42 -1.79
CA THR A 4 6.09 12.45 -3.01
C THR A 4 5.57 11.41 -4.01
N HIS A 5 5.55 11.76 -5.30
CA HIS A 5 5.11 10.84 -6.37
C HIS A 5 6.21 9.85 -6.77
N TRP A 6 7.45 10.10 -6.34
CA TRP A 6 8.59 9.24 -6.61
C TRP A 6 8.56 7.98 -5.77
N LEU A 7 9.11 6.89 -6.31
CA LEU A 7 9.47 5.71 -5.53
C LEU A 7 10.76 5.96 -4.75
N ASP A 8 10.73 6.93 -3.84
CA ASP A 8 11.89 7.48 -3.11
C ASP A 8 11.95 7.07 -1.63
N GLY A 9 11.11 6.11 -1.24
CA GLY A 9 10.99 5.63 0.13
C GLY A 9 10.34 6.65 1.08
N SER A 10 9.55 7.61 0.60
CA SER A 10 8.83 8.57 1.45
C SER A 10 7.94 7.90 2.51
N ASN A 11 7.45 6.69 2.28
CA ASN A 11 6.76 5.87 3.29
C ASN A 11 7.65 5.48 4.51
N VAL A 12 8.98 5.58 4.36
CA VAL A 12 9.99 5.34 5.41
C VAL A 12 10.54 6.67 5.95
N TYR A 13 10.84 7.62 5.05
CA TYR A 13 11.61 8.82 5.34
C TYR A 13 10.77 10.09 5.52
N GLY A 14 9.46 10.04 5.25
CA GLY A 14 8.60 11.20 5.17
C GLY A 14 8.64 11.86 3.78
N SER A 15 7.67 12.72 3.52
CA SER A 15 7.56 13.50 2.28
C SER A 15 8.09 14.94 2.44
N SER A 16 8.59 15.28 3.62
CA SER A 16 9.21 16.58 3.93
C SER A 16 10.42 16.45 4.85
N ALA A 17 11.31 17.45 4.83
CA ALA A 17 12.45 17.51 5.74
C ALA A 17 12.03 17.55 7.22
N ALA A 18 10.91 18.20 7.52
CA ALA A 18 10.35 18.26 8.87
C ALA A 18 9.91 16.87 9.38
N GLU A 19 9.21 16.10 8.55
CA GLU A 19 8.84 14.72 8.88
C GLU A 19 10.07 13.84 9.09
N LEU A 20 11.05 13.93 8.19
CA LEU A 20 12.30 13.19 8.32
C LEU A 20 13.02 13.49 9.63
N ALA A 21 13.09 14.76 10.04
CA ALA A 21 13.71 15.16 11.30
C ALA A 21 13.06 14.50 12.52
N HIS A 22 11.74 14.27 12.49
CA HIS A 22 11.05 13.55 13.56
C HIS A 22 11.28 12.03 13.53
N LEU A 23 11.58 11.47 12.36
CA LEU A 23 11.78 10.03 12.13
C LEU A 23 13.22 9.59 12.33
N ARG A 24 14.20 10.49 12.15
CA ARG A 24 15.62 10.22 12.32
C ARG A 24 16.09 10.43 13.76
N ARG A 25 17.03 9.61 14.22
CA ARG A 25 17.67 9.83 15.53
C ARG A 25 18.61 11.03 15.41
N ALA A 26 18.37 12.06 16.21
CA ALA A 26 19.14 13.31 16.16
C ALA A 26 20.66 13.05 16.24
N GLY A 27 21.43 13.70 15.37
CA GLY A 27 22.89 13.55 15.29
C GLY A 27 23.41 12.17 14.86
N SER A 28 22.54 11.26 14.42
CA SER A 28 22.88 9.87 14.12
C SER A 28 22.65 9.51 12.65
N HIS A 29 23.33 8.46 12.20
CA HIS A 29 23.09 7.79 10.91
C HIS A 29 21.91 6.80 10.92
N LEU A 30 21.05 6.84 11.93
CA LEU A 30 19.99 5.84 12.15
C LEU A 30 18.60 6.49 12.17
N MET A 31 17.62 5.75 11.66
CA MET A 31 16.21 6.00 11.92
C MET A 31 15.88 5.68 13.37
N ARG A 32 14.93 6.41 13.96
CA ARG A 32 14.42 6.13 15.30
C ARG A 32 13.73 4.78 15.31
N THR A 33 13.92 4.04 16.39
CA THR A 33 13.20 2.81 16.71
C THR A 33 12.84 2.81 18.18
N SER A 34 11.79 2.08 18.56
CA SER A 34 11.50 1.75 19.96
C SER A 34 12.10 0.38 20.32
N ALA A 35 11.74 -0.15 21.50
CA ALA A 35 12.26 -1.41 22.01
C ALA A 35 12.18 -2.54 20.97
N HIS A 36 13.22 -3.39 20.94
CA HIS A 36 13.35 -4.53 20.02
C HIS A 36 13.33 -4.15 18.53
N GLY A 37 13.78 -2.95 18.16
CA GLY A 37 13.89 -2.52 16.76
C GLY A 37 12.53 -2.26 16.11
N ARG A 38 11.51 -1.95 16.91
CA ARG A 38 10.17 -1.59 16.43
C ARG A 38 10.14 -0.15 15.94
N LEU A 39 9.11 0.22 15.19
CA LEU A 39 8.84 1.62 14.83
C LEU A 39 8.74 2.52 16.08
N PRO A 40 9.06 3.82 15.97
CA PRO A 40 8.83 4.79 17.04
C PRO A 40 7.37 4.82 17.45
N ARG A 41 7.10 4.93 18.75
CA ARG A 41 5.73 5.09 19.27
C ARG A 41 5.27 6.53 19.10
N MET A 42 3.98 6.71 18.82
CA MET A 42 3.31 8.00 18.91
C MET A 42 2.87 8.27 20.37
N PRO A 43 2.74 9.55 20.77
CA PRO A 43 2.04 9.92 22.00
C PRO A 43 0.61 9.35 22.03
N HIS A 44 0.07 9.14 23.23
CA HIS A 44 -1.32 8.68 23.37
C HIS A 44 -2.28 9.67 22.69
N GLY A 45 -3.26 9.17 21.96
CA GLY A 45 -4.22 10.01 21.23
C GLY A 45 -3.68 10.66 19.95
N ALA A 46 -2.42 10.41 19.58
CA ALA A 46 -1.84 10.96 18.35
C ALA A 46 -1.86 9.93 17.21
N GLY A 47 -2.29 10.37 16.02
CA GLY A 47 -2.32 9.57 14.80
C GLY A 47 -3.74 9.28 14.30
N GLU A 48 -3.89 9.17 12.99
CA GLU A 48 -5.16 8.92 12.32
C GLU A 48 -5.74 7.55 12.76
N GLY A 49 -7.00 7.54 13.23
CA GLY A 49 -7.70 6.34 13.73
C GLY A 49 -7.19 5.77 15.06
N CYS A 50 -6.04 6.22 15.55
CA CYS A 50 -5.38 5.69 16.75
C CYS A 50 -5.95 6.21 18.07
N ALA A 51 -6.55 7.40 18.06
CA ALA A 51 -7.07 8.03 19.27
C ALA A 51 -8.31 7.33 19.85
N GLU A 52 -9.06 6.57 19.04
CA GLU A 52 -10.32 5.94 19.47
C GLU A 52 -10.11 4.67 20.32
N ASN A 53 -8.94 4.00 20.24
CA ASN A 53 -8.79 2.61 20.72
C ASN A 53 -7.84 2.41 21.91
N ASN A 54 -7.41 3.46 22.61
CA ASN A 54 -6.41 3.39 23.72
C ASN A 54 -5.11 2.61 23.37
N GLY A 55 -4.85 2.44 22.07
CA GLY A 55 -3.83 1.56 21.53
C GLY A 55 -2.51 2.27 21.30
N VAL A 56 -1.40 1.52 21.34
CA VAL A 56 -0.09 2.07 20.99
C VAL A 56 0.04 2.18 19.48
N CYS A 57 0.02 3.40 18.95
CA CYS A 57 0.33 3.64 17.55
C CYS A 57 1.80 3.95 17.29
N PHE A 58 2.19 3.76 16.04
CA PHE A 58 3.54 3.92 15.55
C PHE A 58 3.64 5.09 14.56
N ARG A 59 4.84 5.62 14.45
CA ARG A 59 5.17 6.68 13.49
C ARG A 59 6.08 6.12 12.40
N ALA A 60 5.79 6.47 11.15
CA ALA A 60 6.65 6.21 9.99
C ALA A 60 6.54 7.38 9.00
N GLY A 61 7.10 7.23 7.80
CA GLY A 61 7.05 8.25 6.75
C GLY A 61 5.67 8.44 6.10
N ASP A 62 4.76 7.47 6.25
CA ASP A 62 3.35 7.60 5.86
C ASP A 62 2.45 7.55 7.10
N THR A 63 1.40 8.39 7.13
CA THR A 63 0.49 8.53 8.27
C THR A 63 -0.39 7.31 8.49
N ARG A 64 -0.63 6.51 7.43
CA ARG A 64 -1.49 5.32 7.46
C ARG A 64 -0.77 4.05 7.94
N VAL A 65 0.46 4.19 8.45
CA VAL A 65 1.26 3.06 8.97
C VAL A 65 0.51 2.18 9.99
N ASN A 66 -0.48 2.75 10.70
CA ASN A 66 -1.27 2.06 11.70
C ASN A 66 -2.57 1.46 11.18
N GLU A 67 -2.94 1.69 9.92
CA GLU A 67 -4.23 1.28 9.35
C GLU A 67 -4.48 -0.20 9.59
N GLN A 68 -3.49 -1.06 9.31
CA GLN A 68 -3.54 -2.47 9.68
C GLN A 68 -2.15 -3.02 10.03
N ILE A 69 -2.12 -4.04 10.89
CA ILE A 69 -0.90 -4.52 11.57
C ILE A 69 0.16 -5.10 10.62
N SER A 70 -0.23 -5.72 9.50
CA SER A 70 0.70 -6.21 8.49
C SER A 70 1.37 -5.08 7.71
N LEU A 71 0.68 -3.96 7.48
CA LEU A 71 1.28 -2.76 6.89
C LEU A 71 2.32 -2.18 7.85
N THR A 72 1.99 -2.09 9.13
CA THR A 72 2.95 -1.68 10.17
C THR A 72 4.20 -2.57 10.17
N ALA A 73 4.02 -3.90 9.99
CA ALA A 73 5.15 -4.83 9.87
C ALA A 73 6.04 -4.53 8.65
N ILE A 74 5.46 -4.23 7.48
CA ILE A 74 6.21 -3.84 6.27
C ILE A 74 6.98 -2.52 6.49
N HIS A 75 6.37 -1.50 7.09
CA HIS A 75 7.10 -0.27 7.46
C HIS A 75 8.27 -0.58 8.39
N ASN A 76 8.08 -1.48 9.37
CA ASN A 76 9.15 -1.88 10.27
C ASN A 76 10.32 -2.57 9.55
N ILE A 77 10.04 -3.41 8.55
CA ILE A 77 11.08 -4.04 7.73
C ILE A 77 11.96 -2.97 7.06
N TRP A 78 11.36 -1.97 6.41
CA TRP A 78 12.13 -0.97 5.70
C TRP A 78 12.94 -0.03 6.61
N VAL A 79 12.39 0.33 7.78
CA VAL A 79 13.12 1.11 8.79
C VAL A 79 14.30 0.31 9.37
N THR A 80 14.09 -0.96 9.70
CA THR A 80 15.17 -1.82 10.21
C THR A 80 16.20 -2.15 9.14
N MET A 81 15.79 -2.24 7.87
CA MET A 81 16.70 -2.40 6.73
C MET A 81 17.61 -1.19 6.57
N HIS A 82 17.08 0.04 6.66
CA HIS A 82 17.91 1.25 6.70
C HIS A 82 18.96 1.16 7.82
N ASN A 83 18.54 0.87 9.05
CA ASN A 83 19.47 0.81 10.18
C ASN A 83 20.53 -0.29 10.03
N ARG A 84 20.17 -1.42 9.38
CA ARG A 84 21.13 -2.49 9.06
C ARG A 84 22.16 -2.04 8.02
N ILE A 85 21.72 -1.37 6.95
CA ILE A 85 22.61 -0.80 5.92
C ILE A 85 23.54 0.22 6.58
N ALA A 86 22.99 1.15 7.35
CA ALA A 86 23.74 2.25 7.95
C ALA A 86 24.81 1.78 8.93
N ASN A 87 24.48 0.79 9.77
CA ASN A 87 25.49 0.17 10.65
C ASN A 87 26.57 -0.59 9.86
N THR A 88 26.23 -1.15 8.71
CA THR A 88 27.20 -1.82 7.83
C THR A 88 28.12 -0.82 7.16
N LEU A 89 27.58 0.27 6.60
CA LEU A 89 28.36 1.35 6.02
C LEU A 89 29.26 2.05 7.05
N ARG A 90 28.79 2.26 8.29
CA ARG A 90 29.61 2.79 9.39
C ARG A 90 30.82 1.90 9.72
N ARG A 91 30.68 0.57 9.65
CA ARG A 91 31.80 -0.36 9.87
C ARG A 91 32.81 -0.30 8.73
N ILE A 92 32.33 -0.15 7.48
CA ILE A 92 33.18 -0.07 6.28
C ILE A 92 33.91 1.28 6.21
N ASN A 93 33.23 2.37 6.55
CA ASN A 93 33.79 3.71 6.54
C ASN A 93 33.59 4.42 7.90
N PRO A 94 34.46 4.15 8.89
CA PRO A 94 34.35 4.74 10.22
C PRO A 94 34.51 6.26 10.27
N ARG A 95 35.25 6.84 9.29
CA ARG A 95 35.58 8.26 9.23
C ARG A 95 34.48 9.12 8.60
N ALA A 96 33.55 8.53 7.84
CA ALA A 96 32.43 9.27 7.24
C ALA A 96 31.56 9.95 8.31
N SER A 97 30.95 11.09 7.96
CA SER A 97 30.04 11.76 8.88
C SER A 97 28.77 10.91 9.09
N ALA A 98 28.03 11.19 10.16
CA ALA A 98 26.73 10.55 10.38
C ALA A 98 25.70 10.94 9.30
N GLU A 99 25.90 12.09 8.64
CA GLU A 99 25.05 12.53 7.53
C GLU A 99 25.31 11.72 6.27
N ASP A 100 26.59 11.58 5.88
CA ASP A 100 26.96 10.83 4.68
C ASP A 100 26.44 9.39 4.77
N ILE A 101 26.66 8.72 5.91
CA ILE A 101 26.17 7.35 6.10
C ILE A 101 24.65 7.30 6.06
N PHE A 102 23.94 8.31 6.59
CA PHE A 102 22.49 8.34 6.53
C PHE A 102 21.97 8.45 5.08
N GLN A 103 22.52 9.38 4.30
CA GLN A 103 22.08 9.60 2.92
C GLN A 103 22.45 8.43 2.01
N GLU A 104 23.64 7.86 2.16
CA GLU A 104 24.05 6.65 1.43
C GLU A 104 23.14 5.45 1.80
N SER A 105 22.82 5.29 3.08
CA SER A 105 21.89 4.24 3.52
C SER A 105 20.50 4.44 2.97
N ARG A 106 20.04 5.70 2.91
CA ARG A 106 18.77 6.06 2.27
C ARG A 106 18.78 5.68 0.79
N ALA A 107 19.81 6.08 0.06
CA ALA A 107 19.94 5.81 -1.38
C ALA A 107 19.91 4.29 -1.67
N VAL A 108 20.68 3.49 -0.93
CA VAL A 108 20.70 2.03 -1.08
C VAL A 108 19.35 1.42 -0.74
N ASN A 109 18.72 1.83 0.36
CA ASN A 109 17.41 1.27 0.77
C ASN A 109 16.31 1.60 -0.26
N VAL A 110 16.34 2.80 -0.84
CA VAL A 110 15.44 3.21 -1.94
C VAL A 110 15.69 2.39 -3.19
N ALA A 111 16.94 2.18 -3.58
CA ALA A 111 17.29 1.35 -4.74
C ALA A 111 16.80 -0.10 -4.56
N LEU A 112 16.90 -0.65 -3.35
CA LEU A 112 16.35 -1.98 -3.03
C LEU A 112 14.83 -2.02 -3.18
N MET A 113 14.13 -0.99 -2.68
CA MET A 113 12.67 -0.89 -2.82
C MET A 113 12.25 -0.80 -4.29
N GLN A 114 12.90 0.06 -5.08
CA GLN A 114 12.66 0.18 -6.50
C GLN A 114 12.91 -1.15 -7.24
N ARG A 115 13.99 -1.86 -6.90
CA ARG A 115 14.28 -3.17 -7.47
C ARG A 115 13.18 -4.19 -7.17
N VAL A 116 12.74 -4.30 -5.91
CA VAL A 116 11.64 -5.20 -5.55
C VAL A 116 10.38 -4.85 -6.34
N ILE A 117 10.06 -3.56 -6.49
CA ILE A 117 8.88 -3.13 -7.24
C ILE A 117 8.98 -3.50 -8.73
N TYR A 118 10.05 -3.07 -9.42
CA TYR A 118 10.17 -3.25 -10.87
C TYR A 118 10.51 -4.68 -11.29
N SER A 119 11.38 -5.36 -10.56
CA SER A 119 11.91 -6.67 -10.96
C SER A 119 11.11 -7.85 -10.41
N GLU A 120 10.39 -7.67 -9.30
CA GLU A 120 9.70 -8.79 -8.63
C GLU A 120 8.19 -8.59 -8.59
N TRP A 121 7.71 -7.42 -8.17
CA TRP A 121 6.29 -7.18 -7.96
C TRP A 121 5.51 -6.89 -9.25
N LEU A 122 6.00 -5.96 -10.09
CA LEU A 122 5.32 -5.60 -11.35
C LEU A 122 5.12 -6.78 -12.31
N PRO A 123 6.09 -7.71 -12.50
CA PRO A 123 5.88 -8.89 -13.34
C PRO A 123 4.76 -9.81 -12.85
N ILE A 124 4.56 -9.91 -11.53
CA ILE A 124 3.47 -10.69 -10.94
C ILE A 124 2.12 -10.01 -11.17
N VAL A 125 2.07 -8.68 -11.01
CA VAL A 125 0.82 -7.90 -11.09
C VAL A 125 0.36 -7.67 -12.53
N LEU A 126 1.27 -7.25 -13.42
CA LEU A 126 0.94 -6.89 -14.81
C LEU A 126 1.11 -8.05 -15.79
N GLY A 127 1.80 -9.11 -15.37
CA GLY A 127 2.26 -10.19 -16.24
C GLY A 127 3.57 -9.85 -16.97
N ALA A 128 4.43 -10.85 -17.14
CA ALA A 128 5.76 -10.69 -17.73
C ALA A 128 5.73 -10.10 -19.16
N ASP A 129 4.74 -10.48 -19.97
CA ASP A 129 4.56 -9.94 -21.33
C ASP A 129 4.26 -8.44 -21.34
N THR A 130 3.40 -7.98 -20.42
CA THR A 130 3.05 -6.56 -20.31
C THR A 130 4.25 -5.75 -19.86
N VAL A 131 5.01 -6.22 -18.86
CA VAL A 131 6.24 -5.57 -18.38
C VAL A 131 7.26 -5.44 -19.51
N ARG A 132 7.48 -6.50 -20.29
CA ARG A 132 8.37 -6.47 -21.48
C ARG A 132 7.90 -5.48 -22.54
N ARG A 133 6.60 -5.51 -22.88
CA ARG A 133 6.01 -4.62 -23.90
C ARG A 133 6.14 -3.16 -23.51
N LEU A 134 6.05 -2.85 -22.21
CA LEU A 134 6.24 -1.50 -21.68
C LEU A 134 7.72 -1.13 -21.43
N GLY A 135 8.65 -2.07 -21.65
CA GLY A 135 10.08 -1.85 -21.45
C GLY A 135 10.48 -1.66 -19.97
N LEU A 136 9.68 -2.18 -19.04
CA LEU A 136 9.88 -2.02 -17.59
C LEU A 136 10.82 -3.08 -16.99
N ASP A 137 11.25 -4.05 -17.80
CA ASP A 137 12.14 -5.16 -17.44
C ASP A 137 13.64 -4.80 -17.53
N ARG A 138 13.96 -3.58 -17.94
CA ARG A 138 15.33 -3.11 -18.16
C ARG A 138 15.52 -1.68 -17.61
N PRO A 139 16.75 -1.28 -17.25
CA PRO A 139 17.01 0.10 -16.85
C PRO A 139 16.62 1.09 -17.95
N GLY A 140 15.78 2.05 -17.60
CA GLY A 140 15.48 3.20 -18.46
C GLY A 140 16.62 4.22 -18.47
N ARG A 141 16.45 5.26 -19.29
CA ARG A 141 17.29 6.48 -19.23
C ARG A 141 16.50 7.58 -18.55
N TYR A 142 17.16 8.40 -17.74
CA TYR A 142 16.54 9.59 -17.17
C TYR A 142 16.04 10.50 -18.28
N ARG A 143 14.83 11.03 -18.10
CA ARG A 143 14.18 11.96 -19.01
C ARG A 143 13.51 13.08 -18.23
N ALA A 144 14.07 14.28 -18.36
CA ALA A 144 13.61 15.48 -17.67
C ALA A 144 12.29 16.02 -18.24
N ASP A 145 11.93 15.63 -19.46
CA ASP A 145 10.76 16.10 -20.20
C ASP A 145 9.50 15.26 -19.95
N LEU A 146 9.60 14.18 -19.18
CA LEU A 146 8.46 13.36 -18.78
C LEU A 146 7.80 13.94 -17.53
N HIS A 147 6.47 14.01 -17.53
CA HIS A 147 5.70 14.36 -16.34
C HIS A 147 5.56 13.13 -15.42
N PRO A 148 6.16 13.12 -14.22
CA PRO A 148 6.20 11.96 -13.33
C PRO A 148 5.03 11.88 -12.35
N GLY A 149 4.12 12.86 -12.38
CA GLY A 149 3.00 12.91 -11.45
C GLY A 149 2.07 11.71 -11.59
N ILE A 150 1.57 11.23 -10.45
CA ILE A 150 0.58 10.16 -10.40
C ILE A 150 -0.73 10.64 -11.05
N VAL A 151 -1.17 9.94 -12.09
CA VAL A 151 -2.46 10.21 -12.74
C VAL A 151 -3.62 9.87 -11.80
N ASN A 152 -4.71 10.62 -11.89
CA ASN A 152 -5.82 10.55 -10.94
C ASN A 152 -6.48 9.16 -10.95
N GLU A 153 -6.63 8.59 -12.13
CA GLU A 153 -7.19 7.26 -12.38
C GLU A 153 -6.39 6.16 -11.70
N PHE A 154 -5.06 6.31 -11.62
CA PHE A 154 -4.21 5.37 -10.89
C PHE A 154 -4.49 5.43 -9.38
N ALA A 155 -4.51 6.63 -8.80
CA ALA A 155 -4.66 6.81 -7.35
C ALA A 155 -6.09 6.55 -6.85
N ALA A 156 -7.10 6.95 -7.62
CA ALA A 156 -8.50 6.89 -7.21
C ALA A 156 -9.22 5.62 -7.67
N ALA A 157 -8.74 4.91 -8.70
CA ALA A 157 -9.35 3.66 -9.17
C ALA A 157 -8.34 2.51 -9.34
N ALA A 158 -7.43 2.56 -10.30
CA ALA A 158 -6.70 1.38 -10.77
C ALA A 158 -5.83 0.72 -9.69
N PHE A 159 -5.08 1.49 -8.90
CA PHE A 159 -4.20 0.93 -7.87
C PHE A 159 -4.96 0.40 -6.64
N ARG A 160 -6.29 0.50 -6.63
CA ARG A 160 -7.17 -0.10 -5.63
C ARG A 160 -7.53 -1.56 -5.94
N PHE A 161 -7.01 -2.13 -7.04
CA PHE A 161 -7.16 -3.55 -7.36
C PHE A 161 -6.75 -4.47 -6.19
N GLY A 162 -5.78 -4.04 -5.39
CA GLY A 162 -5.30 -4.78 -4.22
C GLY A 162 -6.38 -5.06 -3.17
N HIS A 163 -7.50 -4.34 -3.17
CA HIS A 163 -8.58 -4.58 -2.22
C HIS A 163 -9.26 -5.94 -2.38
N SER A 164 -9.35 -6.50 -3.59
CA SER A 164 -9.89 -7.86 -3.77
C SER A 164 -8.94 -8.93 -3.23
N LEU A 165 -7.64 -8.63 -3.11
CA LEU A 165 -6.61 -9.54 -2.61
C LEU A 165 -6.63 -9.67 -1.08
N VAL A 166 -7.33 -8.78 -0.38
CA VAL A 166 -7.36 -8.72 1.08
C VAL A 166 -8.11 -9.91 1.66
N ALA A 167 -7.39 -10.74 2.41
CA ALA A 167 -8.00 -11.76 3.24
C ALA A 167 -8.63 -11.14 4.50
N GLY A 168 -9.79 -11.67 4.91
CA GLY A 168 -10.45 -11.21 6.15
C GLY A 168 -9.73 -11.64 7.44
N ARG A 169 -8.70 -12.48 7.33
CA ARG A 169 -7.91 -12.96 8.45
C ARG A 169 -6.43 -12.86 8.14
N ILE A 170 -5.64 -12.52 9.16
CA ILE A 170 -4.19 -12.40 9.10
C ILE A 170 -3.58 -13.57 9.87
N SER A 171 -2.84 -14.43 9.17
CA SER A 171 -2.13 -15.56 9.76
C SER A 171 -0.99 -15.07 10.64
N VAL A 172 -0.89 -15.62 11.85
CA VAL A 172 0.22 -15.38 12.80
C VAL A 172 0.77 -16.73 13.28
N PRO A 173 1.57 -17.43 12.45
CA PRO A 173 2.11 -18.74 12.79
C PRO A 173 2.78 -18.77 14.17
N GLY A 174 2.44 -19.80 14.96
CA GLY A 174 2.92 -20.01 16.32
C GLY A 174 2.19 -19.22 17.41
N ARG A 175 1.09 -18.51 17.09
CA ARG A 175 0.31 -17.71 18.07
C ARG A 175 -1.16 -18.10 18.21
N GLY A 176 -1.53 -19.29 17.75
CA GLY A 176 -2.91 -19.78 17.81
C GLY A 176 -3.75 -19.29 16.63
N ARG A 177 -4.90 -18.67 16.90
CA ARG A 177 -5.87 -18.30 15.86
C ARG A 177 -5.41 -17.07 15.08
N ALA A 178 -5.73 -17.06 13.79
CA ALA A 178 -5.52 -15.91 12.91
C ALA A 178 -6.28 -14.67 13.44
N LEU A 179 -5.66 -13.50 13.27
CA LEU A 179 -6.27 -12.22 13.64
C LEU A 179 -7.36 -11.88 12.63
N ARG A 180 -8.51 -11.40 13.10
CA ARG A 180 -9.57 -10.90 12.24
C ARG A 180 -9.31 -9.44 11.89
N LEU A 181 -9.42 -9.07 10.62
CA LEU A 181 -8.99 -7.76 10.15
C LEU A 181 -9.79 -6.61 10.80
N SER A 182 -11.11 -6.75 10.92
CA SER A 182 -11.96 -5.74 11.56
C SER A 182 -11.69 -5.51 13.05
N ASP A 183 -10.97 -6.42 13.71
CA ASP A 183 -10.62 -6.31 15.13
C ASP A 183 -9.23 -5.67 15.34
N VAL A 184 -8.45 -5.45 14.27
CA VAL A 184 -7.06 -4.97 14.36
C VAL A 184 -6.77 -3.69 13.57
N PHE A 185 -7.78 -3.09 12.93
CA PHE A 185 -7.63 -1.78 12.30
C PHE A 185 -7.23 -0.71 13.31
N PHE A 186 -6.27 0.15 12.97
CA PHE A 186 -5.77 1.25 13.80
C PHE A 186 -5.31 0.88 15.22
N ASN A 187 -5.09 -0.41 15.50
CA ASN A 187 -4.62 -0.90 16.79
C ASN A 187 -3.44 -1.89 16.66
N PRO A 188 -2.33 -1.51 15.99
CA PRO A 188 -1.18 -2.41 15.89
C PRO A 188 -0.51 -2.62 17.25
N GLY A 189 -0.62 -1.65 18.16
CA GLY A 189 0.04 -1.64 19.47
C GLY A 189 -0.24 -2.82 20.38
N GLY A 190 -1.51 -3.19 20.56
CA GLY A 190 -1.89 -4.26 21.49
C GLY A 190 -1.22 -5.59 21.16
N GLN A 191 -1.05 -5.89 19.87
CA GLN A 191 -0.47 -7.14 19.39
C GLN A 191 1.04 -7.01 19.09
N MET A 192 1.47 -5.96 18.40
CA MET A 192 2.88 -5.81 17.97
C MET A 192 3.87 -5.70 19.13
N GLN A 193 3.42 -5.27 20.31
CA GLN A 193 4.28 -5.19 21.49
C GLN A 193 4.68 -6.56 22.05
N GLN A 194 3.95 -7.63 21.72
CA GLN A 194 4.29 -8.97 22.16
C GLN A 194 5.59 -9.45 21.50
N ARG A 195 6.51 -10.00 22.31
CA ARG A 195 7.81 -10.51 21.84
C ARG A 195 7.59 -11.57 20.78
N GLY A 196 8.14 -11.39 19.57
CA GLY A 196 8.02 -12.33 18.46
C GLY A 196 6.80 -12.13 17.54
N MET A 197 5.89 -11.19 17.84
CA MET A 197 4.72 -10.93 16.99
C MET A 197 5.12 -10.50 15.58
N LEU A 198 6.06 -9.57 15.46
CA LEU A 198 6.56 -9.10 14.16
C LEU A 198 7.04 -10.26 13.28
N LEU A 199 7.82 -11.19 13.86
CA LEU A 199 8.33 -12.34 13.11
C LEU A 199 7.21 -13.31 12.72
N SER A 200 6.23 -13.54 13.60
CA SER A 200 5.03 -14.32 13.25
C SER A 200 4.24 -13.65 12.12
N LEU A 201 4.03 -12.35 12.14
CA LEU A 201 3.34 -11.61 11.06
C LEU A 201 4.08 -11.73 9.73
N ILE A 202 5.41 -11.57 9.74
CA ILE A 202 6.23 -11.72 8.53
C ILE A 202 6.11 -13.15 7.97
N ARG A 203 6.17 -14.18 8.82
CA ARG A 203 5.94 -15.57 8.39
C ARG A 203 4.53 -15.75 7.84
N GLY A 204 3.53 -15.13 8.44
CA GLY A 204 2.16 -15.07 7.94
C GLY A 204 2.10 -14.50 6.54
N LEU A 205 2.67 -13.31 6.31
CA LEU A 205 2.70 -12.63 5.02
C LEU A 205 3.40 -13.44 3.91
N ILE A 206 4.42 -14.22 4.26
CA ILE A 206 5.13 -15.08 3.30
C ILE A 206 4.33 -16.36 2.99
N SER A 207 3.64 -16.92 3.98
CA SER A 207 3.02 -18.25 3.87
C SER A 207 1.54 -18.23 3.52
N GLN A 208 0.83 -17.15 3.82
CA GLN A 208 -0.60 -17.03 3.61
C GLN A 208 -0.89 -16.61 2.16
N PRO A 209 -1.69 -17.37 1.40
CA PRO A 209 -2.15 -16.96 0.08
C PRO A 209 -3.04 -15.71 0.16
N ALA A 210 -2.85 -14.78 -0.77
CA ALA A 210 -3.80 -13.69 -1.00
C ALA A 210 -5.14 -14.23 -1.53
N GLN A 211 -6.20 -13.43 -1.40
CA GLN A 211 -7.43 -13.70 -2.14
C GLN A 211 -7.22 -13.48 -3.64
N ARG A 212 -8.17 -13.94 -4.46
CA ARG A 212 -8.09 -13.80 -5.91
C ARG A 212 -8.30 -12.33 -6.33
N MET A 213 -7.72 -11.97 -7.46
CA MET A 213 -8.08 -10.73 -8.14
C MET A 213 -9.39 -10.96 -8.90
N ASP A 214 -10.53 -10.68 -8.26
CA ASP A 214 -11.86 -10.76 -8.87
C ASP A 214 -12.85 -9.82 -8.19
N SER A 215 -14.13 -9.90 -8.57
CA SER A 215 -15.21 -9.05 -8.04
C SER A 215 -15.72 -9.47 -6.66
N THR A 216 -15.02 -10.34 -5.94
CA THR A 216 -15.39 -10.84 -4.61
C THR A 216 -14.49 -10.21 -3.58
N PHE A 217 -15.10 -9.68 -2.52
CA PHE A 217 -14.39 -8.97 -1.47
C PHE A 217 -14.71 -9.58 -0.11
N SER A 218 -13.75 -9.53 0.80
CA SER A 218 -13.98 -9.96 2.17
C SER A 218 -14.99 -9.05 2.87
N ARG A 219 -15.91 -9.63 3.64
CA ARG A 219 -16.81 -8.88 4.54
C ARG A 219 -16.06 -7.96 5.50
N GLU A 220 -14.79 -8.25 5.79
CA GLU A 220 -13.96 -7.43 6.66
C GLU A 220 -13.63 -6.04 6.08
N ILE A 221 -13.73 -5.88 4.76
CA ILE A 221 -13.60 -4.58 4.08
C ILE A 221 -14.91 -4.12 3.43
N VAL A 222 -15.93 -4.97 3.37
CA VAL A 222 -17.28 -4.67 2.88
C VAL A 222 -18.28 -4.82 4.03
N GLY A 223 -18.58 -3.69 4.70
CA GLY A 223 -19.53 -3.60 5.81
C GLY A 223 -18.92 -3.71 7.21
N LEU A 224 -17.62 -4.01 7.32
CA LEU A 224 -16.89 -4.07 8.59
C LEU A 224 -15.57 -3.27 8.57
N LEU A 225 -15.32 -2.49 7.51
CA LEU A 225 -14.13 -1.65 7.42
C LEU A 225 -14.14 -0.65 8.57
N PHE A 226 -13.04 -0.58 9.33
CA PHE A 226 -12.86 0.35 10.46
C PHE A 226 -13.99 0.30 11.51
N ARG A 227 -14.66 -0.85 11.62
CA ARG A 227 -15.78 -1.02 12.54
C ARG A 227 -15.41 -0.73 13.99
N GLY A 228 -14.23 -1.14 14.44
CA GLY A 228 -13.87 -1.13 15.86
C GLY A 228 -14.91 -1.90 16.68
N GLU A 229 -15.41 -1.28 17.75
CA GLU A 229 -16.42 -1.84 18.65
C GLU A 229 -17.88 -1.64 18.16
N ARG A 230 -18.08 -0.96 17.03
CA ARG A 230 -19.42 -0.65 16.49
C ARG A 230 -20.08 -1.90 15.92
N GLN A 231 -21.41 -1.89 15.77
CA GLN A 231 -22.14 -3.01 15.15
C GLN A 231 -21.84 -3.14 13.65
N HIS A 232 -21.66 -2.01 12.95
CA HIS A 232 -21.40 -1.93 11.52
C HIS A 232 -20.15 -1.09 11.24
N GLY A 233 -19.44 -1.43 10.17
CA GLY A 233 -18.33 -0.64 9.63
C GLY A 233 -18.68 -0.02 8.29
N LEU A 234 -17.69 0.60 7.67
CA LEU A 234 -17.79 1.18 6.33
C LEU A 234 -17.71 0.08 5.25
N ASP A 235 -18.01 0.48 4.02
CA ASP A 235 -17.85 -0.33 2.81
C ASP A 235 -16.75 0.27 1.93
N LEU A 236 -15.60 -0.40 1.87
CA LEU A 236 -14.45 0.06 1.11
C LEU A 236 -14.73 0.13 -0.39
N VAL A 237 -15.53 -0.78 -0.92
CA VAL A 237 -15.87 -0.84 -2.35
C VAL A 237 -16.77 0.35 -2.70
N ALA A 238 -17.79 0.60 -1.89
CA ALA A 238 -18.64 1.79 -2.05
C ALA A 238 -17.84 3.09 -1.92
N LEU A 239 -16.90 3.17 -0.96
CA LEU A 239 -16.00 4.32 -0.82
C LEU A 239 -15.12 4.54 -2.06
N ASN A 240 -14.64 3.47 -2.71
CA ASN A 240 -13.82 3.59 -3.92
C ASN A 240 -14.65 4.12 -5.10
N ILE A 241 -15.88 3.64 -5.25
CA ILE A 241 -16.83 4.16 -6.26
C ILE A 241 -17.08 5.65 -6.00
N GLN A 242 -17.45 5.99 -4.77
CA GLN A 242 -17.73 7.39 -4.43
C GLN A 242 -16.49 8.29 -4.57
N ARG A 243 -15.29 7.76 -4.28
CA ARG A 243 -14.02 8.46 -4.49
C ARG A 243 -13.76 8.72 -5.97
N GLY A 244 -14.06 7.76 -6.84
CA GLY A 244 -13.95 7.96 -8.29
C GLY A 244 -14.84 9.09 -8.78
N ARG A 245 -16.07 9.18 -8.27
CA ARG A 245 -17.03 10.24 -8.59
C ARG A 245 -16.59 11.60 -8.05
N ASP A 246 -16.15 11.64 -6.79
CA ASP A 246 -15.57 12.83 -6.13
C ASP A 246 -14.39 13.41 -6.93
N HIS A 247 -13.54 12.52 -7.47
CA HIS A 247 -12.38 12.88 -8.26
C HIS A 247 -12.69 13.19 -9.74
N GLY A 248 -13.94 13.10 -10.17
CA GLY A 248 -14.35 13.34 -11.56
C GLY A 248 -13.67 12.39 -12.55
N LEU A 249 -13.47 11.13 -12.17
CA LEU A 249 -12.82 10.15 -13.06
C LEU A 249 -13.66 9.90 -14.31
N PRO A 250 -13.02 9.65 -15.47
CA PRO A 250 -13.73 9.23 -16.68
C PRO A 250 -14.43 7.89 -16.45
N SER A 251 -15.44 7.59 -17.25
CA SER A 251 -16.09 6.29 -17.21
C SER A 251 -15.16 5.19 -17.71
N TYR A 252 -15.48 3.93 -17.37
CA TYR A 252 -14.72 2.77 -17.80
C TYR A 252 -14.51 2.75 -19.32
N VAL A 253 -15.55 3.00 -20.12
CA VAL A 253 -15.46 2.99 -21.59
C VAL A 253 -14.64 4.16 -22.15
N GLN A 254 -14.69 5.33 -21.51
CA GLN A 254 -13.81 6.45 -21.88
C GLN A 254 -12.35 6.13 -21.58
N TRP A 255 -12.07 5.54 -20.41
CA TRP A 255 -10.72 5.18 -20.02
C TRP A 255 -10.13 4.06 -20.90
N ARG A 256 -10.94 3.08 -21.32
CA ARG A 256 -10.50 2.08 -22.31
C ARG A 256 -9.98 2.72 -23.59
N ARG A 257 -10.69 3.73 -24.11
CA ARG A 257 -10.26 4.47 -25.30
C ARG A 257 -8.97 5.25 -25.05
N ALA A 258 -8.84 5.90 -23.89
CA ALA A 258 -7.61 6.59 -23.50
C ALA A 258 -6.40 5.63 -23.43
N CYS A 259 -6.61 4.41 -22.91
CA CYS A 259 -5.63 3.33 -22.89
C CYS A 259 -5.41 2.65 -24.25
N ARG A 260 -6.08 3.10 -25.32
CA ARG A 260 -6.03 2.50 -26.67
C ARG A 260 -6.39 1.01 -26.69
N LEU A 261 -7.29 0.60 -25.81
CA LEU A 261 -7.86 -0.75 -25.81
C LEU A 261 -9.01 -0.85 -26.81
N THR A 262 -9.43 -2.08 -27.14
CA THR A 262 -10.59 -2.31 -28.00
C THR A 262 -11.81 -1.55 -27.47
N PRO A 263 -12.42 -0.65 -28.28
CA PRO A 263 -13.61 0.10 -27.89
C PRO A 263 -14.79 -0.83 -27.57
N VAL A 264 -15.65 -0.38 -26.68
CA VAL A 264 -16.90 -1.04 -26.31
C VAL A 264 -17.98 0.02 -26.25
N ASP A 265 -18.99 -0.12 -27.08
CA ASP A 265 -20.06 0.87 -27.32
C ASP A 265 -21.45 0.33 -26.92
N SER A 266 -21.54 -0.91 -26.43
CA SER A 266 -22.77 -1.48 -25.88
C SER A 266 -22.50 -2.48 -24.76
N PHE A 267 -23.48 -2.68 -23.86
CA PHE A 267 -23.38 -3.72 -22.83
C PHE A 267 -23.16 -5.12 -23.42
N ALA A 268 -23.71 -5.40 -24.61
CA ALA A 268 -23.49 -6.68 -25.29
C ALA A 268 -22.01 -6.91 -25.63
N GLN A 269 -21.32 -5.88 -26.10
CA GLN A 269 -19.90 -5.93 -26.43
C GLN A 269 -18.99 -6.08 -25.20
N LEU A 270 -19.44 -5.73 -23.99
CA LEU A 270 -18.65 -5.99 -22.76
C LEU A 270 -18.35 -7.48 -22.57
N LYS A 271 -19.18 -8.39 -23.09
CA LYS A 271 -18.93 -9.84 -23.02
C LYS A 271 -17.64 -10.28 -23.70
N THR A 272 -17.05 -9.44 -24.56
CA THR A 272 -15.76 -9.70 -25.21
C THR A 272 -14.57 -9.45 -24.29
N VAL A 273 -14.77 -8.73 -23.17
CA VAL A 273 -13.70 -8.27 -22.28
C VAL A 273 -13.94 -8.58 -20.80
N MET A 274 -15.14 -9.03 -20.43
CA MET A 274 -15.49 -9.42 -19.07
C MET A 274 -16.51 -10.56 -19.06
N SER A 275 -16.65 -11.23 -17.91
CA SER A 275 -17.53 -12.41 -17.79
C SER A 275 -19.01 -12.06 -18.02
N PRO A 276 -19.82 -12.98 -18.58
CA PRO A 276 -21.25 -12.75 -18.76
C PRO A 276 -22.00 -12.39 -17.48
N LEU A 277 -21.56 -12.95 -16.34
CA LEU A 277 -22.12 -12.63 -15.03
C LEU A 277 -21.83 -11.19 -14.60
N ALA A 278 -20.62 -10.68 -14.85
CA ALA A 278 -20.29 -9.29 -14.58
C ALA A 278 -21.14 -8.35 -15.46
N VAL A 279 -21.27 -8.65 -16.75
CA VAL A 279 -22.12 -7.87 -17.68
C VAL A 279 -23.58 -7.84 -17.21
N ALA A 280 -24.13 -8.99 -16.79
CA ALA A 280 -25.50 -9.03 -16.30
C ALA A 280 -25.71 -8.13 -15.08
N LYS A 281 -24.75 -8.13 -14.12
CA LYS A 281 -24.79 -7.23 -12.96
C LYS A 281 -24.68 -5.76 -13.35
N LEU A 282 -23.84 -5.43 -14.34
CA LEU A 282 -23.72 -4.06 -14.83
C LEU A 282 -25.02 -3.57 -15.49
N ILE A 283 -25.66 -4.40 -16.31
CA ILE A 283 -26.95 -4.07 -16.95
C ILE A 283 -28.03 -3.78 -15.91
N THR A 284 -28.05 -4.53 -14.80
CA THR A 284 -29.05 -4.29 -13.73
C THR A 284 -28.71 -3.09 -12.85
N THR A 285 -27.47 -2.60 -12.87
CA THR A 285 -26.98 -1.55 -11.96
C THR A 285 -26.90 -0.19 -12.65
N TYR A 286 -26.47 -0.15 -13.91
CA TYR A 286 -26.26 1.08 -14.68
C TYR A 286 -27.30 1.18 -15.80
N LYS A 287 -27.91 2.37 -15.92
CA LYS A 287 -28.85 2.67 -16.99
C LYS A 287 -28.14 2.83 -18.34
N ASP A 288 -26.99 3.50 -18.34
CA ASP A 288 -26.16 3.72 -19.52
C ASP A 288 -24.76 3.10 -19.33
N LEU A 289 -24.20 2.57 -20.41
CA LEU A 289 -22.82 2.08 -20.45
C LEU A 289 -21.82 3.20 -20.15
N ALA A 290 -22.15 4.43 -20.56
CA ALA A 290 -21.32 5.62 -20.32
C ALA A 290 -21.19 5.97 -18.84
N ASP A 291 -22.08 5.46 -17.97
CA ASP A 291 -22.09 5.74 -16.53
C ASP A 291 -21.26 4.74 -15.70
N VAL A 292 -20.74 3.67 -16.31
CA VAL A 292 -19.99 2.64 -15.59
C VAL A 292 -18.72 3.25 -15.00
N ASP A 293 -18.66 3.31 -13.66
CA ASP A 293 -17.54 3.85 -12.91
C ASP A 293 -16.23 3.11 -13.26
N LEU A 294 -15.12 3.84 -13.40
CA LEU A 294 -13.83 3.24 -13.76
C LEU A 294 -13.40 2.10 -12.82
N TYR A 295 -13.59 2.29 -11.51
CA TYR A 295 -13.24 1.27 -10.51
C TYR A 295 -14.11 0.01 -10.59
N VAL A 296 -15.36 0.12 -11.08
CA VAL A 296 -16.28 -1.03 -11.17
C VAL A 296 -16.03 -1.83 -12.45
N GLY A 297 -15.73 -1.16 -13.56
CA GLY A 297 -15.45 -1.82 -14.83
C GLY A 297 -14.03 -2.38 -14.96
N GLY A 298 -13.06 -1.76 -14.27
CA GLY A 298 -11.65 -2.17 -14.26
C GLY A 298 -11.37 -3.31 -13.31
#